data_AF-A0A3P1UJL6-F1
#
_entry.id   AF-A0A3P1UJL6-F1
#
_cell.length_a   1.000
_cell.length_b   1.000
_cell.length_c   1.000
_cell.angle_alpha   90.00
_cell.angle_beta   90.00
_cell.angle_gamma   90.00
#
_symmetry.space_group_name_H-M   'P 1'
#
loop_
_entity.id
_entity.type
_entity.pdbx_description
1 polymer ?
#
loop_
_entity_poly.entity_id
_entity_poly.type
_entity_poly.pdbx_seq_one_letter_code
_entity_poly.pdbx_strand_id
1 'polypeptide(L)' 'MKGRTIAEVARSYGLVPQTVGNWVRKWRVDHPEHTESGSSADQAAENRRLRAELREARMEIDFLKKATAFFARQSR' A
#
# COMPACT_ATOMS: atom_id res chain seq x y z
N MET A 1 2.72 5.63 11.70
CA MET A 1 3.24 4.96 12.92
C MET A 1 4.76 5.09 12.90
N LYS A 2 5.38 5.76 13.88
CA LYS A 2 6.85 5.77 13.96
C LYS A 2 7.27 4.47 14.65
N GLY A 3 7.83 3.53 13.89
CA GLY A 3 8.42 2.32 14.44
C GLY A 3 9.66 2.64 15.27
N ARG A 4 9.98 1.79 16.25
CA ARG A 4 11.21 1.90 17.04
C ARG A 4 12.43 1.72 16.13
N THR A 5 13.43 2.58 16.29
CA THR A 5 14.71 2.49 15.60
C THR A 5 15.49 1.25 16.05
N ILE A 6 16.39 0.74 15.21
CA ILE A 6 17.29 -0.38 15.56
C ILE A 6 18.08 -0.06 16.84
N ALA A 7 18.49 1.20 17.03
CA ALA A 7 19.22 1.63 18.21
C ALA A 7 18.36 1.59 19.49
N GLU A 8 17.08 1.96 19.42
CA GLU A 8 16.15 1.87 20.56
C GLU A 8 15.88 0.42 20.95
N VAL A 9 15.66 -0.45 19.95
CA VAL A 9 15.45 -1.88 20.19
C VAL A 9 16.71 -2.51 20.78
N ALA A 10 17.89 -2.21 20.23
CA ALA A 10 19.14 -2.75 20.75
C ALA A 10 19.35 -2.36 22.22
N ARG A 11 19.12 -1.08 22.57
CA ARG A 11 19.23 -0.60 23.94
C ARG A 11 18.26 -1.31 24.89
N SER A 12 17.01 -1.57 24.49
CA SER A 12 16.04 -2.24 25.38
C SER A 12 16.43 -3.68 25.73
N TYR A 13 17.25 -4.32 24.92
CA TYR A 13 17.74 -5.69 25.14
C TYR A 13 19.21 -5.74 25.57
N GLY A 14 19.84 -4.60 25.87
CA GLY A 14 21.27 -4.55 26.24
C GLY A 14 22.21 -4.96 25.10
N LEU A 15 21.76 -4.85 23.85
CA LEU A 15 22.53 -5.23 22.67
C LEU A 15 23.21 -4.03 22.03
N VAL A 16 24.29 -4.30 21.30
CA VAL A 16 24.92 -3.32 20.42
C VAL A 16 24.05 -3.13 19.17
N PRO A 17 23.75 -1.88 18.73
CA PRO A 17 22.92 -1.63 17.55
C PRO A 17 23.40 -2.32 16.27
N GLN A 18 24.71 -2.50 16.13
CA GLN A 18 25.33 -3.18 14.99
C GLN A 18 24.90 -4.66 14.90
N THR A 19 24.78 -5.35 16.03
CA THR A 19 24.36 -6.77 16.09
C THR A 19 22.93 -6.93 15.57
N VAL A 20 22.01 -6.10 16.09
CA VAL A 20 20.62 -6.10 15.64
C VAL A 20 20.51 -5.70 14.17
N GLY A 21 21.29 -4.70 13.74
CA GLY A 21 21.34 -4.28 12.33
C GLY A 21 21.82 -5.38 11.39
N ASN A 22 22.79 -6.19 11.81
CA ASN A 22 23.27 -7.33 11.03
C ASN A 22 22.22 -8.45 10.92
N TRP A 23 21.48 -8.73 12.00
CA TRP A 23 20.36 -9.68 11.96
C TRP A 23 19.23 -9.21 11.06
N VAL A 24 18.84 -7.93 11.14
CA VAL A 24 17.82 -7.35 10.26
C VAL A 24 18.26 -7.43 8.79
N ARG A 25 19.54 -7.14 8.49
CA ARG A 25 20.07 -7.26 7.13
C ARG A 25 20.02 -8.70 6.63
N LYS A 26 20.48 -9.66 7.44
CA LYS A 26 20.43 -11.09 7.09
C LYS A 26 18.99 -11.53 6.84
N TRP A 27 18.09 -11.18 7.75
CA TRP A 27 16.68 -11.51 7.64
C TRP A 27 16.03 -10.97 6.37
N ARG A 28 16.37 -9.74 5.95
CA ARG A 28 15.89 -9.14 4.68
C ARG A 28 16.40 -9.85 3.43
N VAL A 29 17.65 -10.31 3.46
CA VAL A 29 18.21 -11.11 2.36
C VAL A 29 17.50 -12.47 2.26
N ASP A 30 17.22 -13.08 3.41
CA ASP A 30 16.57 -14.38 3.49
C ASP A 30 15.05 -14.32 3.22
N HIS A 31 14.44 -13.13 3.30
CA HIS A 31 12.99 -12.89 3.12
C HIS A 31 12.74 -11.70 2.18
N PRO A 32 13.03 -11.85 0.87
CA PRO A 32 12.88 -10.77 -0.10
C PRO A 32 11.44 -10.25 -0.22
N GLU A 33 10.44 -11.13 -0.10
CA GLU A 33 9.00 -10.80 -0.13
C GLU A 33 8.54 -9.90 1.02
N HIS A 34 9.27 -9.90 2.14
CA HIS A 34 8.98 -9.06 3.31
C HIS A 34 9.85 -7.81 3.38
N THR A 35 10.88 -7.72 2.54
CA THR A 35 11.76 -6.55 2.43
C THR A 35 11.12 -5.48 1.57
N GLU A 36 10.17 -5.88 0.72
CA GLU A 36 9.28 -5.01 -0.03
C GLU A 36 8.03 -4.66 0.79
N SER A 37 8.20 -3.95 1.90
CA SER A 37 7.31 -2.80 2.05
C SER A 37 7.70 -1.87 0.90
N GLY A 38 7.09 -2.09 -0.28
CA GLY A 38 7.51 -1.53 -1.56
C GLY A 38 7.95 -0.09 -1.39
N SER A 39 9.04 0.29 -2.05
CA SER A 39 9.58 1.65 -1.98
C SER A 39 8.42 2.64 -1.98
N SER A 40 8.49 3.73 -1.21
CA SER A 40 7.42 4.73 -1.20
C SER A 40 7.00 5.16 -2.63
N ALA A 41 7.91 5.02 -3.60
CA ALA A 41 7.65 5.19 -5.03
C ALA A 41 6.71 4.13 -5.63
N ASP A 42 6.89 2.85 -5.34
CA ASP A 42 6.06 1.75 -5.82
C ASP A 42 4.66 1.82 -5.20
N GLN A 43 4.58 2.11 -3.90
CA GLN A 43 3.31 2.36 -3.23
C GLN A 43 2.59 3.58 -3.81
N ALA A 44 3.32 4.65 -4.17
CA ALA A 44 2.73 5.82 -4.81
C ALA A 44 2.27 5.53 -6.25
N ALA A 45 3.01 4.71 -7.00
CA ALA A 45 2.64 4.27 -8.35
C ALA A 45 1.36 3.45 -8.31
N GLU A 46 1.28 2.48 -7.40
CA GLU A 46 0.09 1.65 -7.21
C GLU A 46 -1.10 2.49 -6.74
N ASN A 47 -0.89 3.43 -5.81
CA ASN A 47 -1.96 4.33 -5.38
C ASN A 47 -2.50 5.19 -6.54
N ARG A 48 -1.62 5.68 -7.43
CA ARG A 48 -2.04 6.42 -8.63
C ARG A 48 -2.86 5.56 -9.58
N ARG A 49 -2.43 4.32 -9.81
CA ARG A 49 -3.12 3.34 -10.63
C ARG A 49 -4.52 3.05 -10.08
N LEU A 50 -4.61 2.64 -8.81
CA LEU A 50 -5.88 2.35 -8.15
C LEU A 50 -6.84 3.55 -8.16
N ARG A 51 -6.32 4.78 -7.98
CA ARG A 51 -7.14 5.99 -8.09
C ARG A 51 -7.66 6.23 -9.50
N ALA A 52 -6.93 5.83 -10.54
CA ALA A 52 -7.38 5.94 -11.92
C ALA A 52 -8.51 4.94 -12.21
N GLU A 53 -8.30 3.68 -11.87
CA GLU A 53 -9.30 2.61 -12.02
C GLU A 53 -10.60 2.95 -11.26
N LEU A 54 -10.48 3.49 -10.03
CA LEU A 54 -11.64 3.90 -9.25
C LEU A 54 -12.41 5.07 -9.89
N ARG A 55 -11.73 6.00 -10.55
CA ARG A 55 -12.41 7.11 -11.26
C ARG A 55 -13.17 6.59 -12.47
N GLU A 56 -12.55 5.72 -13.25
CA GLU A 56 -13.16 5.10 -14.44
C GLU A 56 -14.41 4.30 -14.06
N ALA A 57 -14.31 3.40 -13.09
CA ALA A 57 -15.45 2.63 -12.61
C ALA A 57 -16.60 3.52 -12.10
N ARG A 58 -16.29 4.63 -11.43
CA ARG A 58 -17.31 5.59 -10.97
C ARG A 58 -18.01 6.29 -12.13
N MET A 59 -17.29 6.63 -13.19
CA MET A 59 -17.87 7.23 -14.40
C MET A 59 -18.78 6.24 -15.12
N GLU A 60 -18.37 4.98 -15.26
CA GLU A 60 -19.22 3.94 -15.84
C GLU A 60 -20.49 3.73 -15.02
N ILE A 61 -20.38 3.65 -13.69
CA ILE A 61 -21.54 3.52 -12.80
C ILE A 61 -22.50 4.71 -12.97
N ASP A 62 -21.99 5.94 -13.05
CA ASP A 62 -22.82 7.14 -13.24
C ASP A 62 -23.51 7.13 -14.62
N PHE A 63 -22.80 6.74 -15.66
CA PHE A 63 -23.36 6.58 -17.00
C PHE A 63 -24.48 5.53 -17.02
N LEU A 64 -24.23 4.35 -16.45
CA LEU A 64 -25.22 3.27 -16.38
C LEU A 64 -26.45 3.67 -15.57
N LYS A 65 -26.28 4.43 -14.48
CA LYS A 65 -27.39 4.99 -13.69
C LYS A 65 -28.23 5.96 -14.52
N LYS A 66 -27.60 6.85 -15.28
CA LYS A 66 -28.32 7.77 -16.19
C LYS A 66 -29.07 7.01 -17.28
N ALA A 67 -28.46 5.99 -17.87
CA ALA A 67 -29.10 5.15 -18.86
C ALA A 67 -30.31 4.41 -18.29
N THR A 68 -30.17 3.75 -17.13
CA THR A 68 -31.29 3.06 -16.47
C THR A 68 -32.41 4.03 -16.09
N ALA A 69 -32.09 5.22 -15.57
CA ALA A 69 -33.10 6.24 -15.28
C ALA A 69 -33.83 6.73 -16.53
N PHE A 70 -33.13 6.88 -17.66
CA PHE A 70 -33.72 7.25 -18.94
C PHE A 70 -34.70 6.18 -19.44
N PHE A 71 -34.28 4.91 -19.44
CA PHE A 71 -35.15 3.80 -19.88
C PHE A 71 -36.36 3.61 -18.97
N ALA A 72 -36.20 3.71 -17.65
CA ALA A 72 -37.32 3.62 -16.70
C ALA A 72 -38.38 4.73 -16.90
N ARG A 73 -37.99 5.89 -17.45
CA ARG A 73 -38.92 6.98 -17.79
C ARG A 73 -39.66 6.73 -19.11
N GLN A 74 -39.06 6.00 -20.06
CA GLN A 74 -39.68 5.66 -21.34
C GLN A 74 -40.65 4.48 -21.24
N SER A 75 -40.49 3.59 -20.25
CA SER A 75 -41.37 2.44 -20.04
C SER A 75 -42.69 2.79 -19.30
N ARG A 76 -43.04 4.07 -19.18
CA ARG A 76 -44.27 4.56 -18.54
C ARG A 76 -45.23 5.11 -19.59
#